data_AF-A0AAN4LA44-F1
#
_entry.id   AF-A0AAN4LA44-F1
#
_cell.length_a   1.000
_cell.length_b   1.000
_cell.length_c   1.000
_cell.angle_alpha   90.00
_cell.angle_beta   90.00
_cell.angle_gamma   90.00
#
_symmetry.space_group_name_H-M   'P 1'
#
loop_
_entity.id
_entity.type
_entity.pdbx_description
1 polymer ?
#
loop_
_entity_poly.entity_id
_entity_poly.type
_entity_poly.pdbx_seq_one_letter_code
_entity_poly.pdbx_strand_id
1 'polypeptide(L)'
;MTLKRTLVGIIRSMEGTSDRAKDPKLKTRYYNLSKDRAWEEVSSTLKKIPGYKVLHEVPSVGEVILEKRTTFGRTMDITVSIISVSPVRSAVDMYSASRGSLGDLGSNYRTIMNLFSVLDKKLSKYKAND
;
A
#
# COMPACT_ATOMS: atom_id res chain seq x y z
N MET A 1 -4.54 -2.30 -23.52
CA MET A 1 -4.64 -2.80 -22.12
C MET A 1 -5.87 -3.69 -22.02
N THR A 2 -5.67 -4.97 -21.76
CA THR A 2 -6.64 -6.04 -22.07
C THR A 2 -7.76 -6.14 -21.02
N LEU A 3 -8.99 -6.11 -21.52
CA LEU A 3 -10.30 -6.18 -20.86
C LEU A 3 -10.49 -7.34 -19.85
N LYS A 4 -9.54 -8.28 -19.79
CA LYS A 4 -9.57 -9.46 -18.90
C LYS A 4 -9.33 -9.16 -17.42
N ARG A 5 -8.72 -8.01 -17.06
CA ARG A 5 -8.53 -7.63 -15.64
C ARG A 5 -9.79 -7.07 -14.99
N THR A 6 -10.70 -6.49 -15.78
CA THR A 6 -11.91 -5.82 -15.28
C THR A 6 -12.98 -6.79 -14.80
N LEU A 7 -13.03 -8.02 -15.34
CA LEU A 7 -14.02 -9.04 -14.98
C LEU A 7 -13.64 -9.86 -13.73
N VAL A 8 -12.36 -9.99 -13.41
CA VAL A 8 -11.91 -10.73 -12.19
C VAL A 8 -12.07 -9.88 -10.92
N GLY A 9 -12.07 -8.54 -11.05
CA GLY A 9 -12.31 -7.61 -9.95
C GLY A 9 -13.74 -7.61 -9.38
N ILE A 10 -14.63 -8.41 -9.96
CA ILE A 10 -16.00 -8.61 -9.45
C ILE A 10 -16.03 -9.60 -8.27
N ILE A 11 -15.02 -10.47 -8.13
CA ILE A 11 -15.01 -11.52 -7.08
C ILE A 11 -13.97 -11.25 -5.98
N ARG A 12 -12.88 -10.52 -6.28
CA ARG A 12 -11.86 -10.20 -5.27
C ARG A 12 -12.12 -8.84 -4.63
N SER A 13 -12.38 -8.84 -3.34
CA SER A 13 -12.48 -7.64 -2.50
C SER A 13 -11.15 -7.25 -1.85
N MET A 14 -10.03 -7.80 -2.34
CA MET A 14 -8.69 -7.60 -1.80
C MET A 14 -7.67 -7.49 -2.93
N GLU A 15 -6.62 -6.71 -2.69
CA GLU A 15 -5.46 -6.58 -3.57
C GLU A 15 -4.19 -6.42 -2.72
N GLY A 16 -3.06 -6.89 -3.22
CA GLY A 16 -1.79 -6.81 -2.49
C GLY A 16 -0.59 -6.69 -3.40
N THR A 17 0.49 -6.17 -2.84
CA THR A 17 1.78 -6.06 -3.52
C THR A 17 2.64 -7.28 -3.28
N SER A 18 3.49 -7.60 -4.24
CA SER A 18 4.53 -8.63 -4.07
C SER A 18 5.61 -8.47 -5.12
N ASP A 19 6.81 -8.98 -4.83
CA ASP A 19 7.90 -9.03 -5.82
C ASP A 19 7.52 -9.79 -7.09
N ARG A 20 6.70 -10.84 -6.93
CA ARG A 20 6.22 -11.70 -8.03
C ARG A 20 4.90 -11.21 -8.64
N ALA A 21 4.46 -9.99 -8.32
CA ALA A 21 3.22 -9.45 -8.86
C ALA A 21 3.29 -9.39 -10.39
N LYS A 22 2.25 -9.93 -11.05
CA LYS A 22 2.13 -9.91 -12.53
C LYS A 22 1.93 -8.49 -13.08
N ASP A 23 1.43 -7.57 -12.26
CA ASP A 23 1.33 -6.15 -12.62
C ASP A 23 2.57 -5.42 -12.08
N PRO A 24 3.40 -4.79 -12.92
CA PRO A 24 4.53 -3.97 -12.47
C PRO A 24 4.13 -2.86 -11.50
N LYS A 25 2.87 -2.42 -11.55
CA LYS A 25 2.33 -1.40 -10.65
C LYS A 25 2.14 -1.91 -9.22
N LEU A 26 1.87 -3.21 -9.05
CA LEU A 26 1.71 -3.88 -7.75
C LEU A 26 3.00 -4.54 -7.24
N LYS A 27 4.14 -4.24 -7.85
CA LYS A 27 5.42 -4.68 -7.30
C LYS A 27 5.73 -3.93 -6.00
N THR A 28 6.35 -4.65 -5.08
CA THR A 28 6.97 -4.12 -3.87
C THR A 28 7.86 -2.93 -4.21
N ARG A 29 7.82 -1.88 -3.38
CA ARG A 29 8.63 -0.68 -3.58
C ARG A 29 9.86 -0.73 -2.69
N TYR A 30 11.02 -0.57 -3.30
CA TYR A 30 12.30 -0.55 -2.60
C TYR A 30 12.80 0.88 -2.44
N TYR A 31 13.25 1.21 -1.24
CA TYR A 31 13.86 2.49 -0.91
C TYR A 31 15.21 2.26 -0.25
N ASN A 32 16.21 3.03 -0.65
CA ASN A 32 17.56 3.08 -0.07
C ASN A 32 17.53 3.90 1.24
N LEU A 33 16.73 3.43 2.19
CA LEU A 33 16.61 3.90 3.56
C LEU A 33 16.63 2.71 4.51
N SER A 34 17.24 2.89 5.69
CA SER A 34 17.07 1.94 6.79
C SER A 34 15.60 1.82 7.19
N LYS A 35 15.22 0.67 7.78
CA LYS A 35 13.84 0.42 8.24
C LYS A 35 13.33 1.55 9.16
N ASP A 36 14.16 2.03 10.09
CA ASP A 36 13.76 3.07 11.05
C ASP A 36 13.45 4.41 10.37
N ARG A 37 14.31 4.85 9.44
CA ARG A 37 14.05 6.08 8.69
C ARG A 37 12.86 5.94 7.75
N ALA A 38 12.72 4.78 7.10
CA ALA A 38 11.56 4.48 6.27
C ALA A 38 10.27 4.50 7.10
N TRP A 39 10.31 3.95 8.32
CA TRP A 39 9.18 3.97 9.25
C TRP A 39 8.73 5.39 9.59
N GLU A 40 9.65 6.27 9.97
CA GLU A 40 9.36 7.66 10.31
C GLU A 40 8.71 8.42 9.13
N GLU A 41 9.32 8.33 7.94
CA GLU A 41 8.83 9.03 6.75
C GLU A 41 7.49 8.46 6.26
N VAL A 42 7.32 7.13 6.26
CA VAL A 42 6.08 6.48 5.82
C VAL A 42 4.96 6.76 6.83
N SER A 43 5.15 6.51 8.13
CA SER A 43 4.13 6.76 9.15
C SER A 43 3.69 8.23 9.16
N SER A 44 4.64 9.17 9.13
CA SER A 44 4.33 10.60 9.12
C SER A 44 3.61 11.04 7.85
N THR A 45 3.89 10.40 6.70
CA THR A 45 3.20 10.69 5.44
C THR A 45 1.78 10.13 5.46
N LEU A 46 1.59 8.89 5.89
CA LEU A 46 0.28 8.23 5.95
C LEU A 46 -0.71 9.00 6.83
N LYS A 47 -0.26 9.56 7.96
CA LYS A 47 -1.07 10.42 8.85
C LYS A 47 -1.61 11.68 8.19
N LYS A 48 -0.95 12.17 7.13
CA LYS A 48 -1.29 13.43 6.45
C LYS A 48 -2.20 13.21 5.24
N ILE A 49 -2.50 11.97 4.86
CA ILE A 49 -3.31 11.70 3.67
C ILE A 49 -4.79 11.86 4.01
N PRO A 50 -5.51 12.82 3.40
CA PRO A 50 -6.92 13.00 3.68
C PRO A 50 -7.73 11.79 3.24
N GLY A 51 -8.73 11.42 4.03
CA GLY A 51 -9.61 10.28 3.77
C GLY A 51 -9.08 8.93 4.27
N TYR A 52 -7.89 8.89 4.88
CA TYR A 52 -7.35 7.73 5.56
C TYR A 52 -7.25 8.01 7.07
N LYS A 53 -7.55 6.99 7.87
CA LYS A 53 -7.40 7.01 9.32
C LYS A 53 -6.37 5.97 9.72
N VAL A 54 -5.32 6.36 10.41
CA VAL A 54 -4.38 5.40 10.99
C VAL A 54 -5.04 4.74 12.19
N LEU A 55 -5.23 3.43 12.14
CA LEU A 55 -5.81 2.65 13.24
C LEU A 55 -4.73 2.19 14.22
N HIS A 56 -3.67 1.58 13.69
CA HIS A 56 -2.59 1.01 14.49
C HIS A 56 -1.24 1.21 13.82
N GLU A 57 -0.24 1.44 14.66
CA GLU A 57 1.17 1.48 14.29
C GLU A 57 1.88 0.46 15.15
N VAL A 58 2.52 -0.52 14.51
CA VAL A 58 3.27 -1.58 15.17
C VAL A 58 4.73 -1.53 14.68
N PRO A 59 5.56 -0.63 15.23
CA PRO A 59 6.95 -0.44 14.78
C PRO A 59 7.79 -1.71 14.86
N SER A 60 7.56 -2.54 15.89
CA SER A 60 8.30 -3.79 16.12
C SER A 60 8.18 -4.74 14.92
N VAL A 61 6.97 -4.94 14.42
CA VAL A 61 6.70 -5.75 13.22
C VAL A 61 7.04 -4.95 11.95
N GLY A 62 6.82 -3.64 11.98
CA GLY A 62 6.96 -2.77 10.82
C GLY A 62 5.66 -2.62 10.04
N GLU A 63 4.50 -2.65 10.72
CA GLU A 63 3.20 -2.54 10.06
C GLU A 63 2.41 -1.31 10.52
N VAL A 64 1.80 -0.63 9.55
CA VAL A 64 0.85 0.46 9.78
C VAL A 64 -0.50 0.06 9.20
N ILE A 65 -1.53 0.00 10.05
CA ILE A 65 -2.89 -0.32 9.65
C ILE A 65 -3.66 0.97 9.46
N LEU A 66 -4.21 1.14 8.26
CA LEU A 66 -5.03 2.27 7.85
C LEU A 66 -6.45 1.79 7.58
N GLU A 67 -7.41 2.66 7.89
CA GLU A 67 -8.80 2.52 7.47
C GLU A 67 -9.13 3.62 6.46
N LYS A 68 -9.84 3.26 5.40
CA LYS A 68 -10.42 4.19 4.44
C LYS A 68 -11.90 3.92 4.30
N ARG A 69 -12.73 4.95 4.46
CA ARG A 69 -14.15 4.88 4.16
C ARG A 69 -14.41 5.43 2.76
N THR A 70 -15.01 4.62 1.91
CA THR A 70 -15.40 5.00 0.55
C THR A 70 -16.70 5.82 0.57
N THR A 71 -16.96 6.57 -0.50
CA THR A 71 -18.16 7.42 -0.65
C THR A 71 -19.47 6.62 -0.58
N PHE A 72 -19.45 5.34 -0.95
CA PHE A 72 -20.59 4.41 -0.83
C PHE A 72 -20.72 3.78 0.58
N GLY A 73 -20.00 4.32 1.57
CA GLY A 73 -20.07 3.86 2.96
C GLY A 73 -19.31 2.56 3.26
N ARG A 74 -18.67 1.92 2.27
CA ARG A 74 -17.84 0.73 2.49
C ARG A 74 -16.53 1.10 3.18
N THR A 75 -16.12 0.30 4.14
CA THR A 75 -14.85 0.43 4.86
C THR A 75 -13.82 -0.52 4.27
N MET A 76 -12.57 -0.08 4.22
CA MET A 76 -11.46 -0.84 3.69
C MET A 76 -10.27 -0.68 4.61
N ASP A 77 -9.63 -1.81 4.90
CA ASP A 77 -8.43 -1.88 5.71
C ASP A 77 -7.22 -2.01 4.79
N ILE A 78 -6.22 -1.17 5.03
CA ILE A 78 -4.96 -1.22 4.32
C ILE A 78 -3.84 -1.45 5.33
N THR A 79 -3.11 -2.54 5.17
CA THR A 79 -1.86 -2.80 5.90
C THR A 79 -0.70 -2.34 5.04
N VAL A 80 0.12 -1.45 5.58
CA VAL A 80 1.40 -1.04 4.98
C VAL A 80 2.52 -1.68 5.79
N SER A 81 3.28 -2.57 5.14
CA SER A 81 4.37 -3.32 5.77
C SER A 81 5.72 -2.76 5.31
N ILE A 82 6.60 -2.47 6.25
CA ILE A 82 7.93 -1.91 6.06
C ILE A 82 8.95 -2.95 6.53
N ILE A 83 9.62 -3.56 5.56
CA ILE A 83 10.51 -4.69 5.75
C ILE A 83 11.94 -4.24 5.57
N SER A 84 12.83 -4.62 6.47
CA SER A 84 14.27 -4.40 6.30
C SER A 84 14.84 -5.41 5.31
N VAL A 85 15.38 -4.92 4.19
CA VAL A 85 16.03 -5.76 3.18
C VAL A 85 17.55 -5.79 3.43
N SER A 86 18.12 -4.66 3.83
CA SER A 86 19.50 -4.51 4.29
C SER A 86 19.59 -3.34 5.28
N PRO A 87 20.73 -3.11 5.96
CA PRO A 87 20.87 -2.00 6.91
C PRO A 87 20.56 -0.61 6.32
N VAL A 88 20.70 -0.46 5.01
CA VAL A 88 20.50 0.80 4.28
C VAL A 88 19.35 0.72 3.27
N ARG A 89 18.58 -0.38 3.25
CA ARG A 89 17.50 -0.61 2.28
C ARG A 89 16.28 -1.23 2.93
N SER A 90 15.11 -0.72 2.56
CA SER A 90 13.82 -1.21 3.01
C SER A 90 12.89 -1.47 1.82
N ALA A 91 12.01 -2.43 2.01
CA ALA A 91 10.88 -2.72 1.14
C ALA A 91 9.60 -2.22 1.79
N VAL A 92 8.72 -1.64 0.99
CA VAL A 92 7.38 -1.24 1.41
C VAL A 92 6.37 -2.02 0.57
N ASP A 93 5.57 -2.79 1.28
CA ASP A 93 4.45 -3.54 0.74
C ASP A 93 3.12 -3.03 1.28
N MET A 94 2.07 -3.26 0.50
CA MET A 94 0.72 -2.88 0.86
C MET A 94 -0.24 -4.02 0.56
N TYR A 95 -1.12 -4.26 1.51
CA TYR A 95 -2.25 -5.15 1.35
C TYR A 95 -3.52 -4.37 1.68
N SER A 96 -4.51 -4.39 0.79
CA SER A 96 -5.75 -3.65 0.92
C SER A 96 -6.92 -4.61 0.78
N ALA A 97 -7.83 -4.61 1.75
CA ALA A 97 -9.02 -5.44 1.76
C ALA A 97 -10.27 -4.64 2.14
N SER A 98 -11.32 -4.74 1.32
CA SER A 98 -12.61 -4.12 1.60
C SER A 98 -13.44 -5.03 2.49
N ARG A 99 -14.07 -4.47 3.53
CA ARG A 99 -14.99 -5.19 4.41
C ARG A 99 -16.32 -5.45 3.66
N GLY A 100 -16.65 -6.72 3.43
CA GLY A 100 -17.87 -7.17 2.74
C GLY A 100 -17.61 -8.02 1.49
N SER A 101 -18.67 -8.65 0.94
CA SER A 101 -18.56 -9.71 -0.08
C SER A 101 -18.83 -9.27 -1.53
N LEU A 102 -19.21 -8.02 -1.79
CA LEU A 102 -19.72 -7.58 -3.10
C LEU A 102 -18.63 -7.15 -4.11
N GLY A 103 -17.42 -7.72 -4.00
CA GLY A 103 -16.26 -7.26 -4.78
C GLY A 103 -15.92 -5.79 -4.52
N ASP A 104 -14.85 -5.29 -5.12
CA ASP A 104 -14.39 -3.91 -4.92
C ASP A 104 -14.30 -3.08 -6.21
N LEU A 105 -14.55 -3.69 -7.39
CA LEU A 105 -14.39 -3.09 -8.71
C LEU A 105 -13.03 -2.37 -8.87
N GLY A 106 -11.96 -2.98 -8.33
CA GLY A 106 -10.60 -2.46 -8.35
C GLY A 106 -10.36 -1.26 -7.42
N SER A 107 -11.21 -1.04 -6.42
CA SER A 107 -11.03 0.04 -5.43
C SER A 107 -9.76 -0.14 -4.58
N ASN A 108 -9.44 -1.37 -4.18
CA ASN A 108 -8.21 -1.69 -3.45
C ASN A 108 -6.99 -1.41 -4.32
N TYR A 109 -7.01 -1.87 -5.59
CA TYR A 109 -5.96 -1.57 -6.56
C TYR A 109 -5.70 -0.07 -6.69
N ARG A 110 -6.75 0.73 -6.93
CA ARG A 110 -6.63 2.19 -7.03
C ARG A 110 -6.10 2.82 -5.75
N THR A 111 -6.44 2.26 -4.59
CA THR A 111 -5.97 2.78 -3.31
C THR A 111 -4.49 2.51 -3.10
N ILE A 112 -4.01 1.29 -3.35
CA ILE A 112 -2.58 0.96 -3.33
C ILE A 112 -1.81 1.89 -4.28
N MET A 113 -2.33 2.11 -5.49
CA MET A 113 -1.69 3.01 -6.46
C MET A 113 -1.60 4.45 -5.97
N ASN A 114 -2.66 4.96 -5.35
CA ASN A 114 -2.66 6.31 -4.80
C ASN A 114 -1.66 6.43 -3.64
N LEU A 115 -1.68 5.48 -2.70
CA LEU A 115 -0.75 5.47 -1.57
C LEU A 115 0.70 5.40 -2.04
N PHE A 116 1.04 4.53 -2.99
CA PHE A 116 2.37 4.52 -3.57
C PHE A 116 2.71 5.80 -4.32
N SER A 117 1.78 6.42 -5.04
CA SER A 117 2.05 7.70 -5.69
C SER A 117 2.42 8.80 -4.68
N VAL A 118 1.79 8.81 -3.50
CA VAL A 118 2.10 9.76 -2.43
C VAL A 118 3.45 9.45 -1.80
N LEU A 119 3.70 8.18 -1.46
CA LEU A 119 4.97 7.76 -0.87
C LEU A 119 6.15 7.95 -1.84
N ASP A 120 6.01 7.54 -3.10
CA ASP A 120 7.04 7.71 -4.13
C ASP A 120 7.39 9.18 -4.35
N LYS A 121 6.40 10.08 -4.28
CA LYS A 121 6.65 11.53 -4.41
C LYS A 121 7.51 12.03 -3.24
N LYS A 122 7.18 11.62 -2.03
CA LYS A 122 7.87 12.01 -0.79
C LYS A 122 9.26 11.39 -0.67
N LEU A 123 9.40 10.13 -1.04
CA LEU A 123 10.62 9.32 -0.94
C LEU A 123 11.39 9.23 -2.27
N SER A 124 11.07 10.08 -3.24
CA SER A 124 11.63 10.05 -4.59
C SER A 124 13.16 10.02 -4.63
N LYS A 125 13.82 10.75 -3.72
CA LYS A 125 15.29 10.79 -3.60
C LYS A 125 15.91 9.46 -3.14
N TYR A 126 15.11 8.60 -2.52
CA TYR A 126 15.56 7.32 -1.94
C TYR A 126 15.07 6.12 -2.74
N LYS A 127 14.31 6.32 -3.82
CA LYS A 127 13.78 5.21 -4.61
C LYS A 127 14.91 4.38 -5.21
N ALA A 128 14.86 3.06 -5.05
CA ALA A 128 15.79 2.16 -5.70
C ALA A 128 15.41 1.96 -7.18
N ASN A 129 16.41 1.87 -8.05
CA ASN A 129 16.24 1.70 -9.50
C ASN A 129 16.26 0.22 -9.92
N ASP A 130 15.48 -0.61 -9.24
CA ASP A 130 15.41 -2.06 -9.48
C ASP A 130 14.23 -2.46 -10.37
#